data_AF-A0A3L7AST7-F1
#
_entry.id   AF-A0A3L7AST7-F1
#
_cell.length_a   1.000
_cell.length_b   1.000
_cell.length_c   1.000
_cell.angle_alpha   90.00
_cell.angle_beta   90.00
_cell.angle_gamma   90.00
#
_symmetry.space_group_name_H-M   'P 1'
#
loop_
_entity.id
_entity.type
_entity.pdbx_description
1 polymer ?
#
loop_
_entity_poly.entity_id
_entity_poly.type
_entity_poly.pdbx_seq_one_letter_code
_entity_poly.pdbx_strand_id
1 'polypeptide(L)'
;MSVDWIAFITVFVAALTGTILVVALYAMGVRLLVTAGRVPVALPAEFTDAITVLSKAEIKQASKRAAKAAKKNPLTPAQKGLARAGAYACFALCAAAVLAGIYLIVPFFHG
;
A
#
# COMPACT_ATOMS: atom_id res chain seq x y z
N MET A 1 1.23 32.78 -28.23
CA MET A 1 1.33 31.59 -27.37
C MET A 1 -0.09 31.21 -26.97
N SER A 2 -0.69 30.24 -27.65
CA SER A 2 -2.02 29.73 -27.32
C SER A 2 -1.86 28.49 -26.43
N VAL A 3 -2.55 28.48 -25.29
CA VAL A 3 -2.57 27.30 -24.40
C VAL A 3 -3.33 26.17 -25.08
N ASP A 4 -2.71 25.00 -25.17
CA ASP A 4 -3.41 23.79 -25.59
C ASP A 4 -4.17 23.20 -24.38
N TRP A 5 -5.44 23.55 -24.30
CA TRP A 5 -6.34 23.09 -23.25
C TRP A 5 -6.58 21.57 -23.30
N ILE A 6 -6.48 20.94 -24.48
CA ILE A 6 -6.67 19.50 -24.62
C ILE A 6 -5.47 18.77 -24.00
N ALA A 7 -4.24 19.17 -24.34
CA ALA A 7 -3.04 18.59 -23.76
C ALA A 7 -3.03 18.68 -22.22
N PHE A 8 -3.48 19.82 -21.67
CA PHE A 8 -3.64 20.00 -20.23
C PHE A 8 -4.60 18.98 -19.60
N ILE A 9 -5.79 18.81 -20.18
CA ILE A 9 -6.79 17.85 -19.69
C ILE A 9 -6.26 16.40 -19.79
N THR A 10 -5.56 16.06 -20.86
CA THR A 10 -4.97 14.72 -21.03
C THR A 10 -3.99 14.39 -19.90
N VAL A 11 -3.08 15.31 -19.56
CA VAL A 11 -2.13 15.11 -18.45
C VAL A 11 -2.87 15.02 -17.11
N PHE A 12 -3.89 15.85 -16.89
CA PHE A 12 -4.70 15.79 -15.68
C PHE A 12 -5.37 14.43 -15.50
N VAL A 13 -6.02 13.90 -16.55
CA VAL A 13 -6.67 12.58 -16.50
C VAL A 13 -5.64 11.48 -16.31
N ALA A 14 -4.52 11.50 -17.04
CA ALA A 14 -3.46 10.51 -16.91
C ALA A 14 -2.88 10.47 -15.48
N ALA A 15 -2.59 11.63 -14.90
CA ALA A 15 -2.07 11.75 -13.54
C ALA A 15 -3.10 11.29 -12.49
N LEU A 16 -4.37 11.65 -12.66
CA LEU A 16 -5.45 11.26 -11.76
C LEU A 16 -5.67 9.74 -11.80
N THR A 17 -5.76 9.14 -12.99
CA THR A 17 -5.93 7.70 -13.16
C THR A 17 -4.74 6.92 -12.58
N GLY A 18 -3.51 7.36 -12.84
CA GLY A 18 -2.30 6.75 -12.28
C GLY A 18 -2.31 6.78 -10.74
N THR A 19 -2.67 7.93 -10.16
CA THR A 19 -2.77 8.08 -8.70
C THR A 19 -3.82 7.16 -8.10
N ILE A 20 -5.04 7.15 -8.66
CA ILE A 20 -6.13 6.30 -8.19
C ILE A 20 -5.72 4.83 -8.26
N LEU A 21 -5.13 4.40 -9.37
CA LEU A 21 -4.72 3.02 -9.58
C LEU A 21 -3.70 2.56 -8.54
N VAL A 22 -2.61 3.32 -8.36
CA VAL A 22 -1.53 2.99 -7.42
C VAL A 22 -2.03 2.98 -5.98
N VAL A 23 -2.78 4.00 -5.57
CA VAL A 23 -3.34 4.10 -4.22
C VAL A 23 -4.34 2.99 -3.95
N ALA A 24 -5.21 2.66 -4.90
CA ALA A 24 -6.19 1.60 -4.75
C ALA A 24 -5.52 0.22 -4.64
N LEU A 25 -4.53 -0.08 -5.49
CA LEU A 25 -3.75 -1.32 -5.42
C LEU A 25 -3.05 -1.46 -4.08
N TYR A 26 -2.38 -0.40 -3.62
CA TYR A 26 -1.68 -0.42 -2.33
C TYR A 26 -2.65 -0.60 -1.16
N ALA A 27 -3.74 0.18 -1.11
CA ALA A 27 -4.75 0.08 -0.05
C ALA A 27 -5.43 -1.30 -0.05
N MET A 28 -5.70 -1.86 -1.23
CA MET A 28 -6.24 -3.22 -1.37
C MET A 28 -5.25 -4.27 -0.86
N GLY A 29 -3.96 -4.14 -1.20
CA GLY A 29 -2.91 -5.02 -0.71
C GLY A 29 -2.82 -5.05 0.82
N VAL A 30 -2.85 -3.88 1.46
CA VAL A 30 -2.87 -3.77 2.93
C VAL A 30 -4.13 -4.42 3.53
N ARG A 31 -5.31 -4.17 2.94
CA ARG A 31 -6.58 -4.78 3.39
C ARG A 31 -6.56 -6.31 3.27
N LEU A 32 -6.03 -6.84 2.18
CA LEU A 32 -5.88 -8.29 1.97
C LEU A 32 -4.89 -8.90 2.96
N LEU A 33 -3.81 -8.19 3.30
CA LEU A 33 -2.82 -8.64 4.28
C LEU A 33 -3.41 -8.71 5.70
N VAL A 34 -4.19 -7.70 6.09
CA VAL A 34 -4.96 -7.69 7.34
C VAL A 34 -5.97 -8.83 7.37
N THR A 35 -6.71 -9.02 6.27
CA THR A 35 -7.66 -10.12 6.09
C THR A 35 -6.98 -11.49 6.20
N ALA A 36 -5.75 -11.64 5.71
CA ALA A 36 -4.93 -12.85 5.86
C ALA A 36 -4.43 -13.08 7.32
N GLY A 37 -4.78 -12.21 8.27
CA GLY A 37 -4.41 -12.30 9.68
C GLY A 37 -3.04 -11.70 10.00
N ARG A 38 -2.43 -10.95 9.08
CA ARG A 38 -1.15 -10.26 9.27
C ARG A 38 -1.38 -8.77 9.38
N VAL A 39 -1.81 -8.33 10.55
CA VAL A 39 -1.91 -6.91 10.86
C VAL A 39 -0.50 -6.34 10.96
N PRO A 40 -0.11 -5.34 10.15
CA PRO A 40 1.14 -4.63 10.33
C PRO A 40 1.05 -3.84 11.64
N VAL A 41 1.54 -4.43 12.73
CA VAL A 41 1.81 -3.68 13.96
C VAL A 41 3.25 -3.21 13.86
N ALA A 42 3.44 -1.89 13.80
CA ALA A 42 4.77 -1.32 13.89
C ALA A 42 5.38 -1.75 15.23
N LEU A 43 6.31 -2.70 15.20
CA LEU A 43 7.14 -3.00 16.35
C LEU A 43 8.09 -1.81 16.51
N PRO A 44 8.27 -1.30 17.73
CA PRO A 44 8.97 -0.05 18.00
C PRO A 44 10.46 -0.24 17.72
N ALA A 45 10.88 0.10 16.50
CA ALA A 45 12.28 0.37 16.20
C ALA A 45 12.34 1.64 15.35
N GLU A 46 13.10 2.62 15.86
CA GLU A 46 13.67 3.78 15.14
C GLU A 46 12.77 4.94 14.68
N PHE A 47 11.96 5.52 15.58
CA PHE A 47 11.68 6.95 15.46
C PHE A 47 11.90 7.63 16.82
N THR A 48 13.18 7.97 17.06
CA THR A 48 13.65 8.76 18.21
C THR A 48 13.29 10.24 18.06
N ASP A 49 12.78 10.66 16.89
CA ASP A 49 12.35 12.02 16.59
C ASP A 49 10.88 12.01 16.12
N ALA A 50 10.06 12.81 16.78
CA ALA A 50 8.65 12.50 17.06
C ALA A 50 7.63 12.92 16.00
N ILE A 51 6.51 12.17 15.93
CA ILE A 51 5.15 12.74 15.72
C ILE A 51 4.13 12.15 16.72
N THR A 52 4.28 10.90 17.22
CA THR A 52 3.53 10.39 18.40
C THR A 52 4.35 9.36 19.19
N VAL A 53 4.75 9.70 20.42
CA VAL A 53 5.41 8.75 21.34
C VAL A 53 4.33 7.87 21.97
N LEU A 54 4.15 6.66 21.44
CA LEU A 54 3.28 5.68 22.07
C LEU A 54 3.94 5.15 23.34
N SER A 55 3.20 5.18 24.45
CA SER A 55 3.62 4.51 25.68
C SER A 55 3.83 3.02 25.42
N LYS A 56 4.80 2.41 26.11
CA LYS A 56 5.03 0.95 26.07
C LYS A 56 3.73 0.16 26.32
N ALA A 57 2.81 0.72 27.11
CA ALA A 57 1.49 0.16 27.38
C ALA A 57 0.58 0.15 26.14
N GLU A 58 0.53 1.25 25.38
CA GLU A 58 -0.29 1.38 24.16
C GLU A 58 0.20 0.44 23.07
N ILE A 59 1.52 0.28 22.94
CA ILE A 59 2.16 -0.66 22.01
C ILE A 59 1.83 -2.11 22.38
N LYS A 60 1.94 -2.47 23.67
CA LYS A 60 1.57 -3.80 24.18
C LYS A 60 0.08 -4.07 23.99
N GLN A 61 -0.76 -3.05 24.09
CA GLN A 61 -2.19 -3.16 23.83
C GLN A 61 -2.50 -3.35 22.35
N ALA A 62 -1.86 -2.60 21.46
CA ALA A 62 -2.02 -2.73 20.01
C ALA A 62 -1.60 -4.12 19.51
N SER A 63 -0.45 -4.63 19.95
CA SER A 63 0.00 -5.99 19.64
C SER A 63 -0.94 -7.07 20.19
N LYS A 64 -1.45 -6.94 21.42
CA LYS A 64 -2.48 -7.84 21.97
C LYS A 64 -3.77 -7.82 21.17
N ARG A 65 -4.24 -6.63 20.74
CA ARG A 65 -5.45 -6.48 19.91
C ARG A 65 -5.24 -7.13 18.54
N ALA A 66 -4.10 -6.92 17.91
CA ALA A 66 -3.74 -7.57 16.64
C ALA A 66 -3.66 -9.10 16.79
N ALA A 67 -3.02 -9.61 17.83
CA ALA A 67 -2.95 -11.06 18.09
C ALA A 67 -4.33 -11.67 18.35
N LYS A 68 -5.21 -10.97 19.09
CA LYS A 68 -6.60 -11.40 19.29
C LYS A 68 -7.40 -11.39 17.98
N ALA A 69 -7.25 -10.36 17.15
CA ALA A 69 -7.90 -10.28 15.84
C ALA A 69 -7.43 -11.41 14.91
N ALA A 70 -6.13 -11.71 14.89
CA ALA A 70 -5.58 -12.83 14.12
C ALA A 70 -6.12 -14.19 14.60
N LYS A 71 -6.23 -14.40 15.92
CA LYS A 71 -6.82 -15.62 16.50
C LYS A 71 -8.30 -15.79 16.18
N LYS A 72 -9.07 -14.70 16.11
CA LYS A 72 -10.50 -14.71 15.80
C LYS A 72 -10.81 -14.71 14.30
N ASN A 73 -9.80 -14.84 13.44
CA ASN A 73 -10.00 -14.75 11.99
C ASN A 73 -10.84 -15.93 11.47
N PRO A 74 -12.05 -15.67 10.92
CA PRO A 74 -13.00 -16.70 10.50
C PRO A 74 -12.60 -17.44 9.21
N LEU A 75 -11.53 -17.01 8.52
CA LEU A 75 -11.10 -17.61 7.25
C LEU A 75 -10.40 -18.95 7.46
N THR A 76 -10.62 -19.86 6.51
CA THR A 76 -9.91 -21.13 6.43
C THR A 76 -8.42 -20.90 6.11
N PRO A 77 -7.53 -21.88 6.38
CA PRO A 77 -6.12 -21.77 6.00
C PRO A 77 -5.90 -21.49 4.51
N ALA A 78 -6.69 -22.13 3.64
CA ALA A 78 -6.63 -21.93 2.20
C ALA A 78 -7.03 -20.50 1.81
N GLN A 79 -8.11 -19.96 2.38
CA GLN A 79 -8.55 -18.59 2.12
C GLN A 79 -7.53 -17.54 2.63
N LYS A 80 -6.90 -17.79 3.78
CA LYS A 80 -5.80 -16.95 4.28
C LYS A 80 -4.59 -16.96 3.33
N GLY A 81 -4.30 -18.13 2.74
CA GLY A 81 -3.29 -18.27 1.70
C GLY A 81 -3.63 -17.47 0.45
N LEU A 82 -4.87 -17.56 -0.04
CA LEU A 82 -5.33 -16.82 -1.21
C LEU A 82 -5.33 -15.31 -0.97
N ALA A 83 -5.82 -14.84 0.18
CA ALA A 83 -5.79 -13.43 0.54
C ALA A 83 -4.35 -12.89 0.58
N ARG A 84 -3.39 -13.71 1.07
CA ARG A 84 -1.98 -13.34 1.07
C ARG A 84 -1.38 -13.27 -0.32
N ALA A 85 -1.67 -14.26 -1.17
CA ALA A 85 -1.22 -14.25 -2.56
C ALA A 85 -1.77 -13.01 -3.30
N GLY A 86 -3.06 -12.69 -3.10
CA GLY A 86 -3.67 -11.48 -3.62
C GLY A 86 -3.00 -10.19 -3.11
N ALA A 87 -2.66 -10.12 -1.82
CA ALA A 87 -1.93 -8.98 -1.28
C ALA A 87 -0.57 -8.77 -1.96
N TYR A 88 0.21 -9.84 -2.15
CA TYR A 88 1.49 -9.77 -2.84
C TYR A 88 1.34 -9.43 -4.32
N ALA A 89 0.32 -9.94 -4.99
CA ALA A 89 0.00 -9.54 -6.35
C ALA A 89 -0.29 -8.04 -6.44
N CYS A 90 -1.10 -7.48 -5.53
CA CYS A 90 -1.37 -6.04 -5.49
C CYS A 90 -0.09 -5.21 -5.29
N PHE A 91 0.80 -5.62 -4.39
CA PHE A 91 2.08 -4.92 -4.18
C PHE A 91 3.02 -5.04 -5.38
N ALA A 92 3.09 -6.21 -6.03
CA ALA A 92 3.88 -6.41 -7.23
C ALA A 92 3.38 -5.54 -8.39
N LEU A 93 2.06 -5.49 -8.60
CA LEU A 93 1.44 -4.62 -9.61
C LEU A 93 1.68 -3.14 -9.31
N CYS A 94 1.60 -2.73 -8.04
CA CYS A 94 1.92 -1.38 -7.61
C CYS A 94 3.40 -1.03 -7.90
N ALA A 95 4.33 -1.91 -7.55
CA ALA A 95 5.75 -1.72 -7.83
C ALA A 95 6.01 -1.66 -9.34
N ALA A 96 5.40 -2.55 -10.12
CA ALA A 96 5.50 -2.53 -11.58
C ALA A 96 4.96 -1.23 -12.18
N ALA A 97 3.83 -0.72 -11.70
CA ALA A 97 3.26 0.55 -12.15
C ALA A 97 4.20 1.74 -11.86
N VAL A 98 4.81 1.76 -10.67
CA VAL A 98 5.80 2.80 -10.30
C VAL A 98 7.05 2.69 -11.16
N LEU A 99 7.59 1.48 -11.35
CA LEU A 99 8.76 1.25 -12.21
C LEU A 99 8.48 1.64 -13.66
N ALA A 100 7.29 1.34 -14.17
CA ALA A 100 6.86 1.78 -15.50
C ALA A 100 6.77 3.31 -15.58
N GLY A 101 6.23 3.97 -14.55
CA GLY A 101 6.22 5.43 -14.46
C GLY A 101 7.63 6.03 -14.49
N ILE A 102 8.55 5.50 -13.69
CA ILE A 102 9.96 5.92 -13.68
C ILE A 102 10.59 5.70 -15.05
N TYR A 103 10.37 4.52 -15.65
CA TYR A 103 10.87 4.19 -16.97
C TYR A 103 10.36 5.15 -18.04
N LEU A 104 9.15 5.70 -17.95
CA LEU A 104 8.58 6.63 -18.95
C LEU A 104 8.90 8.10 -18.68
N ILE A 105 9.26 8.47 -17.45
CA ILE A 105 9.55 9.86 -17.07
C ILE A 105 11.02 10.18 -17.23
N VAL A 106 11.92 9.21 -16.99
CA VAL A 106 13.37 9.43 -16.97
C VAL A 106 13.96 9.09 -18.35
N PRO A 107 14.32 10.08 -19.19
CA PRO A 107 14.72 9.85 -20.59
C PRO A 107 15.92 8.91 -20.75
N PHE A 108 16.77 8.83 -19.73
CA PHE A 108 17.90 7.90 -19.69
C PHE A 108 17.49 6.42 -19.90
N PHE A 109 16.28 6.02 -19.48
CA PHE A 109 15.84 4.63 -19.58
C PHE A 109 15.10 4.29 -20.89
N HIS A 110 14.55 5.27 -21.61
CA HIS A 110 13.62 5.03 -22.72
C HIS A 110 13.85 5.93 -23.96
N GLY A 111 15.07 6.43 -24.11
CA GLY A 111 15.50 7.36 -25.16
C GLY A 111 15.01 7.04 -26.56
#